data_AF-A0A7S4BVF8-F1
#
_entry.id   AF-A0A7S4BVF8-F1
#
_cell.length_a   1.000
_cell.length_b   1.000
_cell.length_c   1.000
_cell.angle_alpha   90.00
_cell.angle_beta   90.00
_cell.angle_gamma   90.00
#
_symmetry.space_group_name_H-M   'P 1'
#
loop_
_entity.id
_entity.type
_entity.pdbx_description
1 polymer ?
#
loop_
_entity_poly.entity_id
_entity_poly.type
_entity_poly.pdbx_seq_one_letter_code
_entity_poly.pdbx_strand_id
1 'polypeptide(L)'
;MMPCVVWMFTIATNLVDPISPAVLPTASWPQLLKAATQCGEVLRKFESSLQEDLALLAEAPRASLEYKLAALRYAERRAAEASQRAFKGRLAELSSLEYYQERRLRSLNLTPIETEEELDAL
;
A
#
# COMPACT_ATOMS: atom_id res chain seq x y z
N MET A 1 -8.04 38.34 13.86
CA MET A 1 -9.07 37.60 13.10
C MET A 1 -8.38 36.59 12.19
N MET A 2 -8.96 35.40 12.10
CA MET A 2 -8.33 34.12 11.79
C MET A 2 -8.03 33.88 10.30
N PRO A 3 -6.89 33.25 9.98
CA PRO A 3 -6.76 32.42 8.77
C PRO A 3 -6.33 30.96 9.04
N CYS A 4 -6.39 30.46 10.28
CA CYS A 4 -5.91 29.09 10.60
C CYS A 4 -6.98 27.98 10.54
N VAL A 5 -8.27 28.30 10.44
CA VAL A 5 -9.33 27.27 10.56
C VAL A 5 -9.62 26.57 9.23
N VAL A 6 -9.31 27.20 8.09
CA VAL A 6 -9.60 26.63 6.77
C VAL A 6 -8.61 25.52 6.39
N TRP A 7 -7.37 25.54 6.90
CA TRP A 7 -6.39 24.48 6.60
C TRP A 7 -6.63 23.16 7.37
N MET A 8 -7.31 23.20 8.52
CA MET A 8 -7.57 21.98 9.30
C MET A 8 -8.73 21.13 8.74
N PHE A 9 -9.69 21.74 8.02
CA PHE A 9 -10.81 20.99 7.45
C PHE A 9 -10.47 20.31 6.11
N THR A 10 -9.50 20.83 5.36
CA THR A 10 -9.06 20.25 4.09
C THR A 10 -8.20 19.00 4.28
N ILE A 11 -7.57 18.83 5.45
CA ILE A 11 -6.81 17.62 5.77
C ILE A 11 -7.76 16.48 6.20
N ALA A 12 -8.89 16.80 6.84
CA ALA A 12 -9.82 15.79 7.38
C ALA A 12 -10.70 15.11 6.30
N THR A 13 -10.85 15.71 5.12
CA THR A 13 -11.63 15.11 4.00
C THR A 13 -10.76 14.45 2.93
N ASN A 14 -9.43 14.62 2.98
CA ASN A 14 -8.49 13.99 2.04
C ASN A 14 -7.67 12.84 2.66
N LEU A 15 -7.81 12.56 3.96
CA LEU A 15 -7.03 11.51 4.65
C LEU A 15 -7.60 10.09 4.51
N VAL A 16 -8.73 9.93 3.80
CA VAL A 16 -9.44 8.65 3.61
C VAL A 16 -9.38 8.17 2.15
N ASP A 17 -8.46 8.68 1.35
CA ASP A 17 -8.05 7.99 0.14
C ASP A 17 -6.74 7.25 0.42
N PRO A 18 -6.78 5.99 0.87
CA PRO A 18 -5.58 5.17 0.95
C PRO A 18 -5.09 4.99 -0.49
N ILE A 19 -4.06 5.75 -0.90
CA ILE A 19 -3.38 5.64 -2.19
C ILE A 19 -4.36 5.22 -3.29
N SER A 20 -5.11 6.18 -3.85
CA SER A 20 -6.02 5.90 -4.96
C SER A 20 -5.32 4.95 -5.96
N PRO A 21 -5.89 3.78 -6.28
CA PRO A 21 -5.22 2.73 -7.06
C PRO A 21 -4.81 3.20 -8.47
N ALA A 22 -5.26 4.40 -8.86
CA ALA A 22 -4.91 5.11 -10.08
C ALA A 22 -3.44 5.57 -10.19
N VAL A 23 -2.69 5.73 -9.08
CA VAL A 23 -1.28 6.21 -9.14
C VAL A 23 -0.27 5.06 -9.30
N LEU A 24 -0.71 3.81 -9.14
CA LEU A 24 0.16 2.63 -9.17
C LEU A 24 0.33 1.88 -10.51
N PRO A 25 -0.39 2.13 -11.62
CA PRO A 25 -0.37 1.21 -12.76
C PRO A 25 0.96 1.19 -13.55
N THR A 26 1.92 2.08 -13.24
CA THR A 26 3.17 2.20 -13.99
C THR A 26 4.44 1.93 -13.16
N ALA A 27 4.32 1.59 -11.88
CA ALA A 27 5.49 1.35 -11.05
C ALA A 27 6.14 0.00 -11.41
N SER A 28 7.47 -0.02 -11.57
CA SER A 28 8.19 -1.26 -11.85
C SER A 28 8.28 -2.14 -10.59
N TRP A 29 8.37 -3.47 -10.76
CA TRP A 29 8.57 -4.43 -9.65
C TRP A 29 9.60 -3.99 -8.60
N PRO A 30 10.84 -3.57 -8.96
CA PRO A 30 11.82 -3.14 -7.96
C PRO A 30 11.39 -1.88 -7.20
N GLN A 31 10.60 -0.99 -7.81
CA GLN A 31 10.05 0.18 -7.13
C GLN A 31 8.97 -0.20 -6.11
N LEU A 32 8.09 -1.14 -6.46
CA LEU A 32 7.07 -1.66 -5.55
C LEU A 32 7.70 -2.38 -4.36
N LEU A 33 8.74 -3.18 -4.59
CA LEU A 33 9.48 -3.86 -3.53
C LEU A 33 10.14 -2.85 -2.59
N LYS A 34 10.82 -1.84 -3.15
CA LYS A 34 11.45 -0.76 -2.37
C LYS A 34 10.42 0.04 -1.57
N ALA A 35 9.24 0.34 -2.13
CA ALA A 35 8.18 1.03 -1.41
C ALA A 35 7.64 0.18 -0.25
N ALA A 36 7.43 -1.12 -0.47
CA ALA A 36 6.96 -2.05 0.56
C ALA A 36 7.97 -2.18 1.73
N THR A 37 9.27 -2.22 1.43
CA THR A 37 10.32 -2.27 2.47
C THR A 37 10.41 -0.95 3.23
N GLN A 38 10.36 0.19 2.54
CA GLN A 38 10.34 1.52 3.17
C GLN A 38 9.15 1.71 4.12
N CYS A 39 7.95 1.28 3.73
CA CYS A 39 6.80 1.29 4.65
C CYS A 39 7.05 0.42 5.90
N GLY A 40 7.72 -0.74 5.74
CA GLY A 40 8.10 -1.59 6.86
C GLY A 40 9.11 -0.94 7.80
N GLU A 41 10.07 -0.20 7.27
CA GLU A 41 11.04 0.56 8.06
C GLU A 41 10.37 1.71 8.83
N VAL A 42 9.46 2.44 8.19
CA VAL A 42 8.67 3.50 8.85
C VAL A 42 7.86 2.92 10.01
N LEU A 43 7.18 1.80 9.79
CA LEU A 43 6.40 1.14 10.84
C LEU A 43 7.25 0.70 12.05
N ARG A 44 8.52 0.35 11.83
CA ARG A 44 9.47 -0.01 12.90
C ARG A 44 9.98 1.19 13.70
N LYS A 45 9.89 2.40 13.16
CA LYS A 45 10.37 3.62 13.84
C LYS A 45 9.37 4.18 14.85
N PHE A 46 8.13 3.70 14.87
CA PHE A 46 7.20 4.08 15.91
C PHE A 46 7.62 3.47 17.24
N GLU A 47 7.92 4.33 18.22
CA GLU A 47 8.35 3.92 19.56
C GLU A 47 7.19 3.40 20.43
N SER A 48 5.97 3.91 20.23
CA SER A 48 4.77 3.44 20.95
C SER A 48 4.20 2.17 20.33
N SER A 49 3.42 1.41 21.09
CA SER A 49 2.56 0.37 20.53
C SER A 49 1.21 0.95 20.06
N LEU A 50 0.57 0.30 19.08
CA LEU A 50 -0.79 0.68 18.65
C LEU A 50 -1.78 0.60 19.83
N GLN A 51 -1.57 -0.34 20.75
CA GLN A 51 -2.44 -0.50 21.91
C GLN A 51 -2.32 0.65 22.90
N GLU A 52 -1.11 1.18 23.11
CA GLU A 52 -0.89 2.39 23.92
C GLU A 52 -1.57 3.61 23.30
N ASP A 53 -1.45 3.81 21.99
CA ASP A 53 -2.11 4.92 21.30
C ASP A 53 -3.64 4.81 21.43
N LEU A 54 -4.20 3.60 21.33
CA LEU A 54 -5.64 3.36 21.53
C LEU A 54 -6.10 3.60 22.97
N ALA A 55 -5.29 3.20 23.97
CA ALA A 55 -5.58 3.47 25.37
C ALA A 55 -5.62 4.97 25.65
N LEU A 56 -4.64 5.72 25.16
CA LEU A 56 -4.61 7.18 25.26
C LEU A 56 -5.82 7.83 24.57
N LEU A 57 -6.24 7.32 23.42
CA LEU A 57 -7.43 7.82 22.73
C LEU A 57 -8.74 7.53 23.45
N ALA A 58 -8.78 6.46 24.26
CA ALA A 58 -9.95 6.11 25.06
C ALA A 58 -10.05 6.94 26.34
N GLU A 59 -8.92 7.25 26.96
CA GLU A 59 -8.86 7.83 28.31
C GLU A 59 -8.61 9.35 28.32
N ALA A 60 -7.82 9.87 27.37
CA ALA A 60 -7.40 11.26 27.40
C ALA A 60 -8.52 12.22 26.91
N PRO A 61 -8.65 13.41 27.52
CA PRO A 61 -9.58 14.43 27.04
C PRO A 61 -9.23 14.87 25.61
N ARG A 62 -10.22 14.96 24.71
CA ARG A 62 -9.99 15.31 23.29
C ARG A 62 -9.26 16.64 23.05
N ALA A 63 -9.40 17.58 23.98
CA ALA A 63 -8.73 18.88 23.89
C ALA A 63 -7.23 18.80 24.22
N SER A 64 -6.80 17.76 24.94
CA SER A 64 -5.42 17.60 25.41
C SER A 64 -4.45 17.41 24.25
N LEU A 65 -3.20 17.81 24.48
CA LEU A 65 -2.12 17.60 23.51
C LEU A 65 -1.81 16.11 23.34
N GLU A 66 -1.86 15.35 24.43
CA GLU A 66 -1.64 13.90 24.44
C GLU A 66 -2.61 13.17 23.52
N TYR A 67 -3.91 13.50 23.60
CA TYR A 67 -4.92 12.93 22.72
C TYR A 67 -4.62 13.23 21.25
N LYS A 68 -4.27 14.47 20.93
CA LYS A 68 -3.98 14.90 19.55
C LYS A 68 -2.74 14.20 18.99
N LEU A 69 -1.69 14.05 19.80
CA LEU A 69 -0.48 13.33 19.39
C LEU A 69 -0.73 11.84 19.22
N ALA A 70 -1.48 11.20 20.13
CA ALA A 70 -1.87 9.81 20.00
C ALA A 70 -2.73 9.59 18.74
N ALA A 71 -3.66 10.50 18.44
CA ALA A 71 -4.49 10.45 17.24
C ALA A 71 -3.65 10.55 15.96
N LEU A 72 -2.67 11.45 15.94
CA LEU A 72 -1.77 11.63 14.81
C LEU A 72 -0.90 10.39 14.58
N ARG A 73 -0.25 9.87 15.63
CA ARG A 73 0.54 8.64 15.55
C ARG A 73 -0.30 7.45 15.08
N TYR A 74 -1.52 7.32 15.60
CA TYR A 74 -2.45 6.28 15.18
C TYR A 74 -2.77 6.39 13.68
N ALA A 75 -3.14 7.59 13.21
CA ALA A 75 -3.48 7.82 11.82
C ALA A 75 -2.30 7.53 10.87
N GLU A 76 -1.10 8.02 11.22
CA GLU A 76 0.12 7.77 10.43
C GLU A 76 0.46 6.28 10.36
N ARG A 77 0.37 5.57 11.47
CA ARG A 77 0.60 4.11 11.50
C ARG A 77 -0.39 3.39 10.59
N ARG A 78 -1.68 3.72 10.69
CA ARG A 78 -2.73 3.08 9.87
C ARG A 78 -2.55 3.37 8.38
N ALA A 79 -2.14 4.60 8.02
CA ALA A 79 -1.81 4.94 6.64
C ALA A 79 -0.61 4.14 6.12
N ALA A 80 0.46 4.01 6.91
CA ALA A 80 1.63 3.21 6.56
C ALA A 80 1.32 1.71 6.44
N GLU A 81 0.50 1.14 7.34
CA GLU A 81 0.00 -0.24 7.26
C GLU A 81 -0.84 -0.48 6.01
N ALA A 82 -1.77 0.43 5.70
CA ALA A 82 -2.61 0.34 4.51
C ALA A 82 -1.77 0.37 3.23
N SER A 83 -0.79 1.29 3.17
CA SER A 83 0.15 1.43 2.06
C SER A 83 0.98 0.16 1.87
N GLN A 84 1.54 -0.37 2.97
CA GLN A 84 2.32 -1.61 2.91
C GLN A 84 1.47 -2.79 2.42
N ARG A 85 0.22 -2.90 2.89
CA ARG A 85 -0.70 -3.95 2.43
C ARG A 85 -1.02 -3.81 0.95
N ALA A 86 -1.26 -2.59 0.47
CA ALA A 86 -1.52 -2.34 -0.95
C ALA A 86 -0.33 -2.76 -1.82
N PHE A 87 0.89 -2.37 -1.45
CA PHE A 87 2.09 -2.78 -2.18
C PHE A 87 2.28 -4.30 -2.15
N LYS A 88 2.14 -4.94 -0.98
CA LYS A 88 2.26 -6.40 -0.86
C LYS A 88 1.20 -7.14 -1.69
N GLY A 89 -0.04 -6.65 -1.71
CA GLY A 89 -1.10 -7.21 -2.55
C GLY A 89 -0.73 -7.14 -4.03
N ARG A 90 -0.25 -5.98 -4.49
CA ARG A 90 0.28 -5.85 -5.86
C ARG A 90 1.45 -6.78 -6.13
N LEU A 91 2.41 -6.89 -5.20
CA LEU A 91 3.55 -7.80 -5.34
C LEU A 91 3.09 -9.27 -5.50
N ALA A 92 2.03 -9.68 -4.80
CA ALA A 92 1.46 -11.02 -4.93
C ALA A 92 0.74 -11.24 -6.28
N GLU A 93 0.20 -10.18 -6.89
CA GLU A 93 -0.48 -10.24 -8.19
C GLU A 93 0.48 -10.31 -9.39
N LEU A 94 1.80 -10.15 -9.24
CA LEU A 94 2.71 -10.13 -10.40
C LEU A 94 2.78 -11.44 -11.19
N SER A 95 2.51 -12.58 -10.57
CA SER A 95 2.43 -13.86 -11.28
C SER A 95 1.18 -13.96 -12.15
N SER A 96 0.19 -13.08 -11.95
CA SER A 96 -1.05 -13.04 -12.72
C SER A 96 -1.07 -11.96 -13.81
N LEU A 97 0.00 -11.15 -13.90
CA LEU A 97 0.11 -10.11 -14.92
C LEU A 97 0.63 -10.70 -16.23
N GLU A 98 -0.12 -10.47 -17.31
CA GLU A 98 0.33 -10.86 -18.65
C GLU A 98 1.45 -9.93 -19.15
N TYR A 99 2.66 -10.48 -19.17
CA TYR A 99 3.82 -9.75 -19.68
C TYR A 99 3.72 -9.56 -21.19
N TYR A 100 4.42 -8.55 -21.70
CA TYR A 100 4.45 -8.28 -23.15
C TYR A 100 4.89 -9.50 -23.97
N GLN A 101 5.87 -10.27 -23.46
CA GLN A 101 6.34 -11.49 -24.13
C GLN A 101 5.27 -12.57 -24.19
N GLU A 102 4.51 -12.77 -23.11
CA GLU A 102 3.40 -13.73 -23.08
C GLU A 102 2.30 -13.32 -24.07
N ARG A 103 1.92 -12.04 -24.11
CA ARG A 103 0.97 -11.51 -25.11
C ARG A 103 1.47 -11.70 -26.54
N ARG A 104 2.75 -11.46 -26.80
CA ARG A 104 3.36 -11.64 -28.12
C ARG A 104 3.38 -13.11 -28.53
N LEU A 105 3.76 -14.02 -27.63
CA LEU A 105 3.78 -15.46 -27.91
C LEU A 105 2.38 -16.01 -28.14
N ARG A 106 1.38 -15.52 -27.40
CA ARG A 106 -0.03 -15.89 -27.62
C ARG A 106 -0.53 -15.54 -29.02
N SER A 107 -0.05 -14.45 -29.61
CA SER A 107 -0.41 -14.04 -30.97
C SER A 107 0.13 -14.96 -32.08
N LEU A 108 1.04 -15.89 -31.74
CA LEU A 108 1.59 -16.85 -32.69
C LEU A 108 0.66 -18.05 -32.94
N ASN A 109 -0.46 -18.18 -32.21
CA ASN A 109 -1.41 -19.31 -32.30
C ASN A 109 -0.74 -20.69 -32.29
N LEU A 110 0.41 -20.81 -31.62
CA LEU A 110 1.10 -22.08 -31.44
C LEU A 110 0.41 -22.86 -30.33
N THR A 111 0.06 -24.11 -30.60
CA THR A 111 -0.34 -25.07 -29.57
C THR A 111 0.91 -25.44 -28.76
N PRO A 112 0.97 -25.13 -27.46
CA PRO A 112 2.10 -25.55 -26.63
C PRO A 112 2.14 -27.08 -26.62
N ILE A 113 3.31 -27.63 -26.91
CA ILE A 113 3.60 -29.06 -26.77
C ILE A 113 3.90 -29.28 -25.29
N GLU A 114 3.06 -30.03 -24.59
CA GLU A 114 3.18 -30.21 -23.15
C GLU A 114 3.92 -31.51 -22.79
N THR A 115 4.09 -32.42 -23.76
CA THR A 115 4.69 -33.75 -23.55
C THR A 115 5.77 -34.10 -24.58
N GLU A 116 6.75 -34.93 -24.19
CA GLU A 116 7.80 -35.43 -25.11
C GLU A 116 7.20 -36.26 -26.27
N GLU A 117 6.10 -36.98 -26.01
CA GLU A 117 5.40 -37.81 -27.00
C GLU A 117 4.78 -36.98 -28.15
N GLU A 118 4.33 -35.75 -27.88
CA GLU A 118 3.83 -34.81 -28.88
C GLU A 118 4.97 -34.19 -29.71
N LEU A 119 6.19 -34.14 -29.16
CA LEU A 119 7.37 -33.62 -29.85
C LEU A 119 7.89 -34.61 -30.90
N ASP A 120 7.83 -35.91 -30.60
CA ASP A 120 8.25 -37.00 -31.49
C ASP A 120 7.28 -37.22 -32.67
N ALA A 121 6.07 -36.65 -32.62
CA ALA A 121 5.02 -36.81 -33.64
C ALA A 121 5.03 -35.72 -34.74
N LEU A 122 5.94 -34.73 -34.67
CA LEU A 122 6.09 -33.62 -35.62
C LEU A 122 7.21 -33.88 -36.64
#